data_AF-A0A3N5N6T1-F1
#
_entry.id   AF-A0A3N5N6T1-F1
#
_cell.length_a   1.000
_cell.length_b   1.000
_cell.length_c   1.000
_cell.angle_alpha   90.00
_cell.angle_beta   90.00
_cell.angle_gamma   90.00
#
_symmetry.space_group_name_H-M   'P 1'
#
loop_
_entity.id
_entity.type
_entity.pdbx_description
1 polymer ?
#
loop_
_entity_poly.entity_id
_entity_poly.type
_entity_poly.pdbx_seq_one_letter_code
_entity_poly.pdbx_strand_id
1 'polypeptide(L)'
;MRPSYLGKMLLRWCDVCHTPVLADECACGASTRPVPVTPPGDARPAFPADIALINRIYEDHFGAPLIPEGHIALLNKVPDKDRMEEIIVGGGIAGIIRYFPDERRWEPVPRPEATNLLSPKKRFVVIGDDAVPFIRDQGMSVLRPGMVSIDDNVRAGDEVFILTPDGTCIGVGRAKVDAVTARAMEKGSIVRSRRNIASQVVPGKATWDDAVQANADVLERAEGSSMLFVQEVADRNPHLARNVSYSGGKDSLATLLVVTKAIGKVPMLFADTGLEFPETYENVAEASRRYGLEVIRTDGNTTFWKTFAEQGPPAVNARWCCKVCKLTPVGDLIQETWGECLSFIGQRRYESATRARSDRVWRNKNVRAQLSAAPIHNWTALHVWLYLMREKAPHNVLYERHLDRIGCFMCPSSDMALIHMIEAEYPALWQGWLDRLDQYRQAHGLPAEWVTEGKWRLVEGSQDEEDSHY
;
A
#
# COMPACT_ATOMS: atom_id res chain seq x y z
N MET A 1 16.51 2.73 -8.72
CA MET A 1 16.10 3.71 -7.67
C MET A 1 16.85 3.35 -6.39
N ARG A 2 17.52 4.29 -5.70
CA ARG A 2 18.19 3.97 -4.42
C ARG A 2 17.11 3.61 -3.37
N PRO A 3 17.34 2.62 -2.48
CA PRO A 3 16.39 2.32 -1.42
C PRO A 3 16.18 3.56 -0.54
N SER A 4 14.92 4.00 -0.40
CA SER A 4 14.57 5.14 0.45
C SER A 4 14.08 4.63 1.79
N TYR A 5 14.91 4.81 2.83
CA TYR A 5 14.53 4.51 4.20
C TYR A 5 13.82 5.72 4.80
N LEU A 6 12.57 5.55 5.22
CA LEU A 6 11.75 6.61 5.81
C LEU A 6 11.75 6.60 7.35
N GLY A 7 12.34 5.56 7.94
CA GLY A 7 12.41 5.32 9.37
C GLY A 7 13.10 3.98 9.67
N LYS A 8 12.99 3.52 10.91
CA LYS A 8 13.50 2.19 11.30
C LYS A 8 12.61 1.11 10.67
N MET A 9 13.22 0.05 10.13
CA MET A 9 12.51 -1.14 9.67
C MET A 9 12.09 -1.95 10.91
N LEU A 10 10.82 -1.85 11.29
CA LEU A 10 10.31 -2.42 12.53
C LEU A 10 9.63 -3.79 12.35
N LEU A 11 9.39 -4.23 11.12
CA LEU A 11 8.71 -5.51 10.89
C LEU A 11 9.62 -6.68 11.29
N ARG A 12 9.15 -7.42 12.30
CA ARG A 12 9.76 -8.66 12.79
C ARG A 12 8.69 -9.75 12.81
N TRP A 13 9.11 -10.98 13.08
CA TRP A 13 8.24 -12.15 13.14
C TRP A 13 8.51 -12.98 14.37
N CYS A 14 7.45 -13.46 15.01
CA CYS A 14 7.53 -14.45 16.08
C CYS A 14 7.23 -15.84 15.48
N ASP A 15 8.21 -16.73 15.42
CA ASP A 15 8.00 -18.09 14.90
C ASP A 15 7.19 -18.99 15.85
N VAL A 16 7.03 -18.60 17.13
CA VAL A 16 6.19 -19.33 18.11
C VAL A 16 4.72 -18.98 17.93
N CYS A 17 4.40 -17.69 17.77
CA CYS A 17 3.02 -17.23 17.59
C CYS A 17 2.58 -17.20 16.12
N HIS A 18 3.52 -17.30 15.17
CA HIS A 18 3.30 -17.10 13.74
C HIS A 18 2.64 -15.74 13.40
N THR A 19 3.05 -14.69 14.10
CA THR A 19 2.51 -13.33 13.96
C THR A 19 3.60 -12.31 13.63
N PRO A 20 3.25 -11.20 12.95
CA PRO A 20 4.14 -10.06 12.82
C PRO A 20 4.27 -9.33 14.16
N VAL A 21 5.48 -8.90 14.50
CA VAL A 21 5.79 -8.20 15.76
C VAL A 21 6.64 -6.97 15.47
N LEU A 22 6.44 -5.90 16.24
CA LEU A 22 7.09 -4.59 16.08
C LEU A 22 8.21 -4.33 17.11
N ALA A 23 8.60 -5.36 17.86
CA ALA A 23 9.66 -5.35 18.87
C ALA A 23 10.53 -6.61 18.80
N ASP A 24 11.71 -6.55 19.41
CA ASP A 24 12.71 -7.63 19.40
C ASP A 24 12.26 -8.87 20.20
N GLU A 25 11.28 -8.70 21.09
CA GLU A 25 10.62 -9.77 21.85
C GLU A 25 9.10 -9.69 21.64
N CYS A 26 8.47 -10.85 21.51
CA CYS A 26 7.01 -11.00 21.43
C CYS A 26 6.41 -10.99 22.83
N ALA A 27 5.15 -10.57 22.99
CA ALA A 27 4.44 -10.65 24.28
C ALA A 27 4.37 -12.07 24.88
N CYS A 28 4.59 -13.13 24.08
CA CYS A 28 4.71 -14.51 24.58
C CYS A 28 6.09 -14.83 25.22
N GLY A 29 7.04 -13.89 25.22
CA GLY A 29 8.41 -14.05 25.73
C GLY A 29 9.41 -14.60 24.70
N ALA A 30 8.98 -14.95 23.48
CA ALA A 30 9.87 -15.44 22.44
C ALA A 30 10.61 -14.30 21.73
N SER A 31 11.89 -14.51 21.44
CA SER A 31 12.65 -13.62 20.53
C SER A 31 12.01 -13.58 19.15
N THR A 32 12.03 -12.42 18.52
CA THR A 32 11.55 -12.24 17.15
C THR A 32 12.72 -12.08 16.19
N ARG A 33 12.52 -12.38 14.91
CA ARG A 33 13.51 -12.19 13.85
C ARG A 33 13.09 -11.10 12.87
N PRO A 34 14.02 -10.30 12.31
CA PRO A 34 13.67 -9.27 11.34
C PRO A 34 13.16 -9.88 10.03
N VAL A 35 12.16 -9.24 9.42
CA VAL A 35 11.70 -9.59 8.07
C VAL A 35 12.41 -8.68 7.05
N PRO A 36 13.11 -9.24 6.05
CA PRO A 36 13.98 -8.47 5.14
C PRO A 36 13.20 -7.74 4.03
N VAL A 37 12.17 -6.97 4.38
CA VAL A 37 11.30 -6.26 3.42
C VAL A 37 12.03 -5.12 2.72
N THR A 38 11.66 -4.88 1.46
CA THR A 38 12.23 -3.79 0.67
C THR A 38 11.77 -2.43 1.23
N PRO A 39 12.67 -1.43 1.38
CA PRO A 39 12.30 -0.08 1.81
C PRO A 39 11.26 0.56 0.87
N PRO A 40 10.29 1.33 1.41
CA PRO A 40 10.30 1.95 2.74
C PRO A 40 9.87 1.04 3.91
N GLY A 41 9.37 -0.17 3.64
CA GLY A 41 9.05 -1.16 4.67
C GLY A 41 7.79 -0.87 5.48
N ASP A 42 6.83 -0.13 4.92
CA ASP A 42 5.58 0.24 5.59
C ASP A 42 4.49 -0.82 5.37
N ALA A 43 4.80 -2.07 5.75
CA ALA A 43 3.94 -3.21 5.49
C ALA A 43 2.57 -3.10 6.19
N ARG A 44 1.52 -3.55 5.49
CA ARG A 44 0.14 -3.58 5.97
C ARG A 44 -0.42 -5.02 5.96
N PRO A 45 -1.47 -5.32 6.73
CA PRO A 45 -2.29 -6.52 6.54
C PRO A 45 -2.69 -6.72 5.07
N ALA A 46 -2.60 -7.96 4.60
CA ALA A 46 -3.34 -8.41 3.43
C ALA A 46 -4.75 -8.76 3.87
N PHE A 47 -5.76 -8.07 3.34
CA PHE A 47 -7.17 -8.37 3.62
C PHE A 47 -7.65 -9.56 2.78
N PRO A 48 -8.82 -10.14 3.08
CA PRO A 48 -9.33 -11.30 2.34
C PRO A 48 -9.36 -11.12 0.82
N ALA A 49 -9.75 -9.93 0.31
CA ALA A 49 -9.71 -9.66 -1.11
C ALA A 49 -8.28 -9.65 -1.67
N ASP A 50 -7.31 -9.06 -0.96
CA ASP A 50 -5.90 -9.10 -1.35
C ASP A 50 -5.39 -10.54 -1.47
N ILE A 51 -5.70 -11.37 -0.47
CA ILE A 51 -5.32 -12.78 -0.44
C ILE A 51 -5.94 -13.52 -1.63
N ALA A 52 -7.22 -13.27 -1.92
CA ALA A 52 -7.91 -13.87 -3.06
C ALA A 52 -7.28 -13.45 -4.40
N LEU A 53 -6.92 -12.17 -4.57
CA LEU A 53 -6.21 -11.67 -5.75
C LEU A 53 -4.86 -12.36 -5.91
N ILE A 54 -4.05 -12.41 -4.85
CA ILE A 54 -2.73 -13.06 -4.86
C ILE A 54 -2.85 -14.53 -5.21
N ASN A 55 -3.74 -15.26 -4.54
CA ASN A 55 -3.92 -16.69 -4.77
C ASN A 55 -4.37 -16.95 -6.20
N ARG A 56 -5.32 -16.19 -6.74
CA ARG A 56 -5.72 -16.29 -8.15
C ARG A 56 -4.54 -16.08 -9.09
N ILE A 57 -3.73 -15.04 -8.89
CA ILE A 57 -2.55 -14.77 -9.75
C ILE A 57 -1.56 -15.95 -9.72
N TYR A 58 -1.28 -16.50 -8.53
CA TYR A 58 -0.37 -17.64 -8.38
C TYR A 58 -0.98 -18.96 -8.88
N GLU A 59 -2.28 -19.17 -8.72
CA GLU A 59 -3.00 -20.34 -9.25
C GLU A 59 -3.03 -20.34 -10.77
N ASP A 60 -3.34 -19.20 -11.38
CA ASP A 60 -3.37 -19.04 -12.83
C ASP A 60 -1.99 -19.31 -13.44
N HIS A 61 -0.92 -18.87 -12.76
CA HIS A 61 0.44 -18.95 -13.29
C HIS A 61 1.16 -20.26 -12.94
N PHE A 62 1.16 -20.66 -11.68
CA PHE A 62 1.90 -21.82 -11.16
C PHE A 62 1.00 -23.01 -10.84
N GLY A 63 -0.32 -22.90 -10.97
CA GLY A 63 -1.27 -23.99 -10.70
C GLY A 63 -1.51 -24.27 -9.22
N ALA A 64 -1.09 -23.38 -8.32
CA ALA A 64 -1.31 -23.50 -6.87
C ALA A 64 -1.40 -22.12 -6.19
N PRO A 65 -2.22 -21.98 -5.13
CA PRO A 65 -2.29 -20.75 -4.35
C PRO A 65 -1.02 -20.54 -3.53
N LEU A 66 -0.66 -19.29 -3.29
CA LEU A 66 0.55 -18.95 -2.51
C LEU A 66 0.29 -18.91 -1.01
N ILE A 67 -0.85 -18.38 -0.59
CA ILE A 67 -1.17 -18.09 0.81
C ILE A 67 -2.16 -19.16 1.30
N PRO A 68 -1.72 -20.09 2.16
CA PRO A 68 -2.60 -21.14 2.68
C PRO A 68 -3.64 -20.58 3.66
N GLU A 69 -4.78 -21.25 3.77
CA GLU A 69 -5.85 -20.85 4.69
C GLU A 69 -5.37 -20.79 6.16
N GLY A 70 -5.86 -19.79 6.89
CA GLY A 70 -5.54 -19.56 8.30
C GLY A 70 -4.16 -18.97 8.58
N HIS A 71 -3.41 -18.56 7.54
CA HIS A 71 -2.14 -17.86 7.69
C HIS A 71 -2.33 -16.35 7.64
N ILE A 72 -1.55 -15.62 8.44
CA ILE A 72 -1.41 -14.18 8.30
C ILE A 72 -0.51 -13.86 7.11
N ALA A 73 -0.96 -12.93 6.28
CA ALA A 73 -0.17 -12.35 5.21
C ALA A 73 -0.07 -10.82 5.37
N LEU A 74 1.08 -10.26 5.01
CA LEU A 74 1.27 -8.82 4.88
C LEU A 74 1.67 -8.47 3.46
N LEU A 75 1.33 -7.24 3.06
CA LEU A 75 1.76 -6.63 1.81
C LEU A 75 2.70 -5.45 2.09
N ASN A 76 3.82 -5.41 1.37
CA ASN A 76 4.76 -4.30 1.40
C ASN A 76 4.92 -3.72 0.00
N LYS A 77 4.54 -2.46 -0.18
CA LYS A 77 4.70 -1.76 -1.46
C LYS A 77 6.18 -1.56 -1.75
N VAL A 78 6.61 -1.92 -2.97
CA VAL A 78 8.00 -1.75 -3.40
C VAL A 78 8.08 -0.80 -4.60
N PRO A 79 9.22 -0.12 -4.80
CA PRO A 79 9.37 0.81 -5.92
C PRO A 79 9.21 0.12 -7.28
N ASP A 80 8.24 0.57 -8.07
CA ASP A 80 8.04 0.16 -9.47
C ASP A 80 7.42 1.32 -10.28
N LYS A 81 7.21 1.13 -11.59
CA LYS A 81 6.56 2.13 -12.46
C LYS A 81 5.07 2.28 -12.14
N ASP A 82 4.44 1.21 -11.65
CA ASP A 82 3.05 1.18 -11.22
C ASP A 82 2.94 0.39 -9.91
N ARG A 83 1.95 -0.51 -9.76
CA ARG A 83 1.78 -1.30 -8.54
C ARG A 83 2.66 -2.55 -8.50
N MET A 84 3.47 -2.65 -7.45
CA MET A 84 4.23 -3.85 -7.11
C MET A 84 4.26 -4.03 -5.60
N GLU A 85 3.90 -5.23 -5.12
CA GLU A 85 3.77 -5.54 -3.69
C GLU A 85 4.49 -6.85 -3.35
N GLU A 86 5.39 -6.80 -2.38
CA GLU A 86 5.95 -7.98 -1.71
C GLU A 86 4.90 -8.66 -0.84
N ILE A 87 4.88 -9.99 -0.90
CA ILE A 87 3.96 -10.84 -0.16
C ILE A 87 4.74 -11.51 0.96
N ILE A 88 4.37 -11.20 2.20
CA ILE A 88 5.05 -11.67 3.40
C ILE A 88 4.14 -12.68 4.10
N VAL A 89 4.63 -13.91 4.26
CA VAL A 89 3.93 -14.98 4.97
C VAL A 89 4.97 -15.76 5.78
N GLY A 90 4.62 -16.18 6.99
CA GLY A 90 5.55 -16.94 7.84
C GLY A 90 6.86 -16.19 8.14
N GLY A 91 6.82 -14.87 8.20
CA GLY A 91 7.97 -14.02 8.50
C GLY A 91 9.00 -13.88 7.38
N GLY A 92 8.68 -14.30 6.15
CA GLY A 92 9.57 -14.16 5.00
C GLY A 92 8.84 -13.65 3.77
N ILE A 93 9.60 -13.15 2.79
CA ILE A 93 9.05 -12.73 1.50
C ILE A 93 8.86 -13.98 0.66
N ALA A 94 7.61 -14.41 0.49
CA ALA A 94 7.27 -15.59 -0.30
C ALA A 94 7.30 -15.27 -1.80
N GLY A 95 6.97 -14.05 -2.19
CA GLY A 95 6.89 -13.65 -3.59
C GLY A 95 6.47 -12.20 -3.74
N ILE A 96 6.21 -11.80 -4.97
CA ILE A 96 5.73 -10.46 -5.33
C ILE A 96 4.58 -10.62 -6.34
N ILE A 97 3.65 -9.67 -6.36
CA ILE A 97 2.75 -9.41 -7.48
C ILE A 97 3.11 -8.07 -8.11
N ARG A 98 3.12 -8.02 -9.45
CA ARG A 98 3.43 -6.82 -10.23
C ARG A 98 2.34 -6.58 -11.27
N TYR A 99 1.92 -5.33 -11.42
CA TYR A 99 0.97 -4.94 -12.45
C TYR A 99 1.65 -4.32 -13.66
N PHE A 100 1.19 -4.69 -14.86
CA PHE A 100 1.58 -4.08 -16.13
C PHE A 100 0.39 -3.30 -16.69
N PRO A 101 0.37 -1.95 -16.58
CA PRO A 101 -0.77 -1.13 -17.00
C PRO A 101 -1.19 -1.33 -18.45
N ASP A 102 -0.22 -1.36 -19.37
CA ASP A 102 -0.46 -1.46 -20.82
C ASP A 102 -1.10 -2.80 -21.20
N GLU A 103 -0.76 -3.86 -20.46
CA GLU A 103 -1.30 -5.22 -20.67
C GLU A 103 -2.55 -5.50 -19.82
N ARG A 104 -2.91 -4.57 -18.91
CA ARG A 104 -3.91 -4.77 -17.85
C ARG A 104 -3.75 -6.11 -17.13
N ARG A 105 -2.51 -6.51 -16.85
CA ARG A 105 -2.15 -7.86 -16.39
C ARG A 105 -1.33 -7.85 -15.13
N TRP A 106 -1.65 -8.77 -14.23
CA TRP A 106 -0.83 -9.11 -13.07
C TRP A 106 0.16 -10.22 -13.40
N GLU A 107 1.39 -10.11 -12.91
CA GLU A 107 2.43 -11.12 -13.01
C GLU A 107 2.89 -11.50 -11.59
N PRO A 108 2.91 -12.80 -11.25
CA PRO A 108 3.56 -13.25 -10.03
C PRO A 108 5.06 -13.36 -10.27
N VAL A 109 5.83 -12.83 -9.33
CA VAL A 109 7.29 -12.92 -9.33
C VAL A 109 7.67 -13.75 -8.10
N PRO A 110 7.89 -15.07 -8.26
CA PRO A 110 8.10 -15.97 -7.13
C PRO A 110 9.47 -15.76 -6.50
N ARG A 111 9.63 -16.26 -5.28
CA ARG A 111 10.92 -16.56 -4.66
C ARG A 111 11.01 -18.06 -4.36
N PRO A 112 12.23 -18.64 -4.23
CA PRO A 112 12.36 -20.06 -3.87
C PRO A 112 11.59 -20.42 -2.59
N GLU A 113 11.57 -19.51 -1.63
CA GLU A 113 10.86 -19.64 -0.34
C GLU A 113 9.34 -19.82 -0.48
N ALA A 114 8.73 -19.44 -1.62
CA ALA A 114 7.33 -19.75 -1.90
C ALA A 114 7.02 -21.24 -1.79
N THR A 115 8.01 -22.10 -2.09
CA THR A 115 7.82 -23.55 -2.07
C THR A 115 7.66 -24.16 -0.67
N ASN A 116 7.87 -23.36 0.38
CA ASN A 116 7.47 -23.72 1.75
C ASN A 116 5.95 -23.59 1.96
N LEU A 117 5.24 -22.90 1.06
CA LEU A 117 3.80 -22.61 1.16
C LEU A 117 2.99 -23.23 0.02
N LEU A 118 3.60 -23.38 -1.16
CA LEU A 118 2.97 -23.93 -2.36
C LEU A 118 3.84 -25.00 -3.02
N SER A 119 3.23 -25.86 -3.81
CA SER A 119 3.96 -26.73 -4.75
C SER A 119 3.56 -26.39 -6.18
N PRO A 120 4.49 -25.93 -7.03
CA PRO A 120 4.13 -25.50 -8.39
C PRO A 120 3.69 -26.71 -9.22
N LYS A 121 2.54 -26.58 -9.89
CA LYS A 121 1.99 -27.59 -10.81
C LYS A 121 2.17 -27.21 -12.27
N LYS A 122 2.52 -25.96 -12.55
CA LYS A 122 2.78 -25.39 -13.88
C LYS A 122 4.01 -24.49 -13.84
N ARG A 123 4.60 -24.23 -15.00
CA ARG A 123 5.67 -23.25 -15.22
C ARG A 123 6.87 -23.48 -14.30
N PHE A 124 7.43 -24.68 -14.36
CA PHE A 124 8.68 -25.04 -13.69
C PHE A 124 9.64 -25.75 -14.64
N VAL A 125 10.92 -25.77 -14.27
CA VAL A 125 11.99 -26.49 -14.95
C VAL A 125 12.69 -27.39 -13.93
N VAL A 126 12.94 -28.64 -14.30
CA VAL A 126 13.71 -29.58 -13.50
C VAL A 126 15.13 -29.66 -14.05
N ILE A 127 16.12 -29.55 -13.18
CA ILE A 127 17.54 -29.64 -13.54
C ILE A 127 18.22 -30.85 -12.89
N GLY A 128 19.39 -31.24 -13.41
CA GLY A 128 20.24 -32.26 -12.80
C GLY A 128 20.96 -31.77 -11.54
N ASP A 129 21.31 -32.70 -10.65
CA ASP A 129 22.01 -32.40 -9.40
C ASP A 129 23.39 -31.75 -9.61
N ASP A 130 24.03 -32.07 -10.74
CA ASP A 130 25.31 -31.50 -11.18
C ASP A 130 25.21 -29.99 -11.50
N ALA A 131 24.02 -29.51 -11.89
CA ALA A 131 23.78 -28.11 -12.21
C ALA A 131 23.40 -27.24 -10.98
N VAL A 132 23.06 -27.86 -9.83
CA VAL A 132 22.57 -27.16 -8.63
C VAL A 132 23.55 -26.11 -8.09
N PRO A 133 24.86 -26.38 -7.91
CA PRO A 133 25.78 -25.39 -7.33
C PRO A 133 25.93 -24.14 -8.18
N PHE A 134 25.85 -24.28 -9.50
CA PHE A 134 25.96 -23.14 -10.42
C PHE A 134 24.75 -22.21 -10.33
N ILE A 135 23.56 -22.75 -10.09
CA ILE A 135 22.33 -21.96 -10.03
C ILE A 135 22.14 -21.36 -8.63
N ARG A 136 22.21 -22.21 -7.59
CA ARG A 136 21.97 -21.77 -6.21
C ARG A 136 23.10 -20.87 -5.68
N ASP A 137 24.35 -21.29 -5.89
CA ASP A 137 25.50 -20.67 -5.21
C ASP A 137 26.15 -19.57 -6.08
N GLN A 138 26.16 -19.74 -7.41
CA GLN A 138 26.76 -18.78 -8.35
C GLN A 138 25.74 -17.89 -9.06
N GLY A 139 24.43 -18.18 -8.97
CA GLY A 139 23.38 -17.39 -9.61
C GLY A 139 23.38 -17.49 -11.15
N MET A 140 23.98 -18.54 -11.71
CA MET A 140 24.07 -18.73 -13.15
C MET A 140 22.69 -19.05 -13.76
N SER A 141 22.53 -18.68 -15.03
CA SER A 141 21.36 -19.06 -15.80
C SER A 141 21.30 -20.57 -16.01
N VAL A 142 20.09 -21.14 -16.03
CA VAL A 142 19.91 -22.54 -16.42
C VAL A 142 20.26 -22.69 -17.90
N LEU A 143 21.21 -23.58 -18.20
CA LEU A 143 21.60 -23.93 -19.55
C LEU A 143 20.92 -25.24 -19.96
N ARG A 144 20.68 -25.40 -21.25
CA ARG A 144 20.04 -26.57 -21.83
C ARG A 144 20.68 -27.91 -21.42
N PRO A 145 22.03 -28.06 -21.36
CA PRO A 145 22.63 -29.33 -20.92
C PRO A 145 22.27 -29.74 -19.49
N GLY A 146 22.00 -28.78 -18.60
CA GLY A 146 21.62 -29.06 -17.20
C GLY A 146 20.12 -29.32 -17.00
N MET A 147 19.29 -29.21 -18.04
CA MET A 147 17.85 -29.42 -17.95
C MET A 147 17.49 -30.90 -18.07
N VAL A 148 16.79 -31.43 -17.07
CA VAL A 148 16.18 -32.77 -17.08
C VAL A 148 14.81 -32.73 -17.74
N SER A 149 13.95 -31.80 -17.31
CA SER A 149 12.63 -31.62 -17.90
C SER A 149 12.15 -30.17 -17.76
N ILE A 150 11.12 -29.82 -18.51
CA ILE A 150 10.47 -28.50 -18.51
C ILE A 150 8.97 -28.72 -18.64
N ASP A 151 8.18 -28.01 -17.84
CA ASP A 151 6.72 -28.08 -17.89
C ASP A 151 6.16 -27.56 -19.23
N ASP A 152 5.12 -28.21 -19.74
CA ASP A 152 4.52 -27.89 -21.05
C ASP A 152 3.89 -26.49 -21.11
N ASN A 153 3.54 -25.89 -19.97
CA ASN A 153 2.94 -24.56 -19.91
C ASN A 153 3.97 -23.43 -19.97
N VAL A 154 5.28 -23.73 -19.93
CA VAL A 154 6.32 -22.71 -20.00
C VAL A 154 6.30 -22.04 -21.37
N ARG A 155 6.18 -20.72 -21.38
CA ARG A 155 6.35 -19.83 -22.54
C ARG A 155 7.53 -18.91 -22.33
N ALA A 156 8.11 -18.42 -23.43
CA ALA A 156 9.16 -17.42 -23.35
C ALA A 156 8.64 -16.18 -22.61
N GLY A 157 9.40 -15.69 -21.63
CA GLY A 157 9.01 -14.59 -20.77
C GLY A 157 8.32 -14.99 -19.47
N ASP A 158 7.89 -16.24 -19.30
CA ASP A 158 7.24 -16.68 -18.05
C ASP A 158 8.20 -16.65 -16.86
N GLU A 159 7.69 -16.25 -15.69
CA GLU A 159 8.32 -16.57 -14.42
C GLU A 159 8.19 -18.07 -14.13
N VAL A 160 9.28 -18.71 -13.70
CA VAL A 160 9.35 -20.16 -13.49
C VAL A 160 10.08 -20.52 -12.19
N PHE A 161 9.67 -21.64 -11.59
CA PHE A 161 10.44 -22.31 -10.55
C PHE A 161 11.52 -23.22 -11.16
N ILE A 162 12.67 -23.31 -10.49
CA ILE A 162 13.77 -24.21 -10.84
C ILE A 162 13.85 -25.27 -9.73
N LEU A 163 13.58 -26.52 -10.09
CA LEU A 163 13.47 -27.66 -9.19
C LEU A 163 14.56 -28.70 -9.48
N THR A 164 14.88 -29.51 -8.49
CA THR A 164 15.63 -30.77 -8.65
C THR A 164 14.65 -31.93 -8.86
N PRO A 165 15.12 -33.14 -9.23
CA PRO A 165 14.24 -34.28 -9.51
C PRO A 165 13.41 -34.74 -8.30
N ASP A 166 13.88 -34.47 -7.08
CA ASP A 166 13.15 -34.75 -5.84
C ASP A 166 12.10 -33.66 -5.48
N GLY A 167 11.97 -32.62 -6.30
CA GLY A 167 11.03 -31.53 -6.11
C GLY A 167 11.55 -30.36 -5.28
N THR A 168 12.80 -30.41 -4.80
CA THR A 168 13.40 -29.29 -4.05
C THR A 168 13.56 -28.06 -4.94
N CYS A 169 13.07 -26.91 -4.49
CA CYS A 169 13.31 -25.65 -5.19
C CYS A 169 14.68 -25.10 -4.86
N ILE A 170 15.48 -24.86 -5.89
CA ILE A 170 16.84 -24.32 -5.78
C ILE A 170 16.97 -22.90 -6.34
N GLY A 171 15.92 -22.40 -6.98
CA GLY A 171 15.95 -21.11 -7.65
C GLY A 171 14.64 -20.78 -8.35
N VAL A 172 14.58 -19.54 -8.83
CA VAL A 172 13.50 -19.02 -9.67
C VAL A 172 14.13 -18.21 -10.80
N GLY A 173 13.38 -17.97 -11.87
CA GLY A 173 13.88 -17.15 -12.96
C GLY A 173 12.84 -16.87 -14.02
N ARG A 174 13.29 -16.26 -15.11
CA ARG A 174 12.48 -16.00 -16.30
C ARG A 174 12.87 -16.90 -17.45
N ALA A 175 11.92 -17.62 -18.01
CA ALA A 175 12.12 -18.45 -19.19
C ALA A 175 12.54 -17.58 -20.38
N LYS A 176 13.60 -17.99 -21.09
CA LYS A 176 14.07 -17.33 -22.32
C LYS A 176 13.43 -17.90 -23.58
N VAL A 177 12.95 -19.14 -23.49
CA VAL A 177 12.34 -19.91 -24.58
C VAL A 177 11.15 -20.69 -24.01
N ASP A 178 10.23 -21.12 -24.87
CA ASP A 178 9.14 -22.03 -24.49
C ASP A 178 9.63 -23.48 -24.31
N ALA A 179 8.76 -24.33 -23.78
CA ALA A 179 9.04 -25.74 -23.51
C ALA A 179 9.44 -26.54 -24.76
N VAL A 180 8.80 -26.29 -25.90
CA VAL A 180 9.04 -27.00 -27.16
C VAL A 180 10.44 -26.66 -27.69
N THR A 181 10.74 -25.37 -27.74
CA THR A 181 12.05 -24.85 -28.16
C THR A 181 13.14 -25.34 -27.23
N ALA A 182 12.94 -25.27 -25.91
CA ALA A 182 13.91 -25.75 -24.93
C ALA A 182 14.28 -27.22 -25.18
N ARG A 183 13.30 -28.10 -25.43
CA ARG A 183 13.56 -29.54 -25.68
C ARG A 183 14.38 -29.77 -26.95
N ALA A 184 14.13 -28.99 -28.00
CA ALA A 184 14.81 -29.09 -29.29
C ALA A 184 16.24 -28.51 -29.29
N MET A 185 16.60 -27.67 -28.31
CA MET A 185 17.94 -27.10 -28.21
C MET A 185 18.97 -28.14 -27.77
N GLU A 186 20.20 -28.02 -28.29
CA GLU A 186 21.38 -28.77 -27.81
C GLU A 186 22.20 -27.95 -26.80
N LYS A 187 22.24 -26.62 -26.97
CA LYS A 187 23.02 -25.69 -26.14
C LYS A 187 22.30 -24.34 -26.00
N GLY A 188 22.73 -23.54 -25.04
CA GLY A 188 22.20 -22.20 -24.78
C GLY A 188 21.45 -22.10 -23.46
N SER A 189 21.04 -20.88 -23.12
CA SER A 189 20.36 -20.59 -21.85
C SER A 189 18.85 -20.68 -22.01
N ILE A 190 18.20 -21.44 -21.13
CA ILE A 190 16.75 -21.68 -21.14
C ILE A 190 16.01 -20.83 -20.11
N VAL A 191 16.64 -20.56 -18.96
CA VAL A 191 16.07 -19.71 -17.89
C VAL A 191 17.13 -18.74 -17.42
N ARG A 192 16.79 -17.45 -17.37
CA ARG A 192 17.59 -16.45 -16.66
C ARG A 192 17.23 -16.53 -15.18
N SER A 193 18.09 -17.18 -14.40
CA SER A 193 17.95 -17.27 -12.94
C SER A 193 17.98 -15.89 -12.28
N ARG A 194 17.22 -15.73 -11.21
CA ARG A 194 17.20 -14.54 -10.36
C ARG A 194 17.90 -14.85 -9.05
N ARG A 195 18.77 -13.94 -8.61
CA ARG A 195 19.33 -13.98 -7.26
C ARG A 195 18.41 -13.18 -6.32
N ASN A 196 17.90 -13.84 -5.30
CA ASN A 196 17.10 -13.22 -4.24
C ASN A 196 17.94 -13.06 -2.98
N ILE A 197 17.62 -12.03 -2.18
CA ILE A 197 18.07 -11.98 -0.80
C ILE A 197 17.30 -13.08 -0.07
N ALA A 198 18.04 -14.00 0.55
CA ALA A 198 17.46 -15.12 1.28
C ALA A 198 16.47 -14.61 2.34
N SER A 199 15.32 -15.26 2.41
CA SER A 199 14.30 -15.00 3.42
C SER A 199 13.96 -16.30 4.14
N GLN A 200 13.41 -16.19 5.35
CA GLN A 200 12.96 -17.36 6.10
C GLN A 200 11.44 -17.34 6.17
N VAL A 201 10.81 -18.27 5.47
CA VAL A 201 9.37 -18.51 5.50
C VAL A 201 9.10 -19.76 6.35
N VAL A 202 8.52 -19.55 7.53
CA VAL A 202 8.08 -20.61 8.44
C VAL A 202 6.55 -20.59 8.48
N PRO A 203 5.89 -21.52 7.77
CA PRO A 203 4.42 -21.61 7.76
C PRO A 203 3.87 -21.82 9.16
N GLY A 204 2.68 -21.30 9.40
CA GLY A 204 1.94 -21.48 10.64
C GLY A 204 0.69 -20.61 10.68
N LYS A 205 -0.33 -21.14 11.36
CA LYS A 205 -1.63 -20.49 11.46
C LYS A 205 -1.63 -19.49 12.60
N ALA A 206 -2.25 -18.34 12.37
CA ALA A 206 -2.46 -17.29 13.36
C ALA A 206 -3.61 -16.37 12.91
N THR A 207 -4.17 -15.64 13.86
CA THR A 207 -5.21 -14.64 13.64
C THR A 207 -4.68 -13.22 13.88
N TRP A 208 -5.38 -12.21 13.36
CA TRP A 208 -5.03 -10.83 13.68
C TRP A 208 -5.21 -10.50 15.17
N ASP A 209 -6.08 -11.21 15.89
CA ASP A 209 -6.16 -11.10 17.35
C ASP A 209 -4.87 -11.62 18.02
N ASP A 210 -4.31 -12.73 17.55
CA ASP A 210 -3.00 -13.21 18.02
C ASP A 210 -1.89 -12.19 17.75
N ALA A 211 -1.94 -11.51 16.59
CA ALA A 211 -0.99 -10.45 16.27
C ALA A 211 -1.16 -9.21 17.16
N VAL A 212 -2.39 -8.85 17.51
CA VAL A 212 -2.66 -7.78 18.48
C VAL A 212 -2.09 -8.15 19.85
N GLN A 213 -2.34 -9.37 20.33
CA GLN A 213 -1.79 -9.85 21.61
C GLN A 213 -0.27 -9.89 21.61
N ALA A 214 0.35 -10.40 20.53
CA ALA A 214 1.80 -10.46 20.36
C ALA A 214 2.47 -9.08 20.43
N ASN A 215 1.73 -8.01 20.16
CA ASN A 215 2.20 -6.62 20.15
C ASN A 215 1.63 -5.77 21.30
N ALA A 216 0.97 -6.36 22.31
CA ALA A 216 0.26 -5.62 23.36
C ALA A 216 1.11 -4.50 23.98
N ASP A 217 2.31 -4.82 24.48
CA ASP A 217 3.24 -3.86 25.07
C ASP A 217 3.71 -2.77 24.09
N VAL A 218 3.88 -3.13 22.81
CA VAL A 218 4.27 -2.16 21.77
C VAL A 218 3.14 -1.16 21.55
N LEU A 219 1.91 -1.65 21.47
CA LEU A 219 0.72 -0.82 21.28
C LEU A 219 0.48 0.10 22.48
N GLU A 220 0.62 -0.40 23.71
CA GLU A 220 0.51 0.41 24.94
C GLU A 220 1.53 1.55 24.96
N ARG A 221 2.80 1.26 24.67
CA ARG A 221 3.86 2.29 24.62
C ARG A 221 3.62 3.30 23.50
N ALA A 222 3.23 2.84 22.31
CA ALA A 222 2.97 3.70 21.17
C ALA A 222 1.77 4.64 21.42
N GLU A 223 0.68 4.10 21.96
CA GLU A 223 -0.50 4.87 22.36
C GLU A 223 -0.16 5.88 23.46
N GLY A 224 0.48 5.44 24.55
CA GLY A 224 0.85 6.32 25.66
C GLY A 224 1.75 7.47 25.22
N SER A 225 2.75 7.20 24.37
CA SER A 225 3.63 8.24 23.82
C SER A 225 2.86 9.24 22.94
N SER A 226 1.93 8.76 22.13
CA SER A 226 1.11 9.64 21.29
C SER A 226 0.10 10.46 22.11
N MET A 227 -0.48 9.90 23.17
CA MET A 227 -1.37 10.61 24.09
C MET A 227 -0.63 11.72 24.85
N LEU A 228 0.56 11.44 25.38
CA LEU A 228 1.39 12.43 26.05
C LEU A 228 1.76 13.58 25.11
N PHE A 229 2.11 13.28 23.86
CA PHE A 229 2.37 14.31 22.85
C PHE A 229 1.13 15.18 22.57
N VAL A 230 -0.06 14.57 22.45
CA VAL A 230 -1.30 15.32 22.26
C VAL A 230 -1.55 16.28 23.42
N GLN A 231 -1.39 15.83 24.66
CA GLN A 231 -1.56 16.65 25.87
C GLN A 231 -0.55 17.80 25.89
N GLU A 232 0.74 17.52 25.68
CA GLU A 232 1.80 18.54 25.68
C GLU A 232 1.55 19.65 24.64
N VAL A 233 1.15 19.28 23.41
CA VAL A 233 0.87 20.26 22.36
C VAL A 233 -0.40 21.04 22.68
N ALA A 234 -1.44 20.39 23.20
CA ALA A 234 -2.69 21.04 23.58
C ALA A 234 -2.51 22.03 24.75
N ASP A 235 -1.69 21.69 25.74
CA ASP A 235 -1.41 22.50 26.92
C ASP A 235 -0.53 23.71 26.61
N ARG A 236 0.37 23.58 25.62
CA ARG A 236 1.16 24.71 25.09
C ARG A 236 0.35 25.68 24.25
N ASN A 237 -0.80 25.25 23.75
CA ASN A 237 -1.67 26.05 22.88
C ASN A 237 -3.11 26.13 23.43
N PRO A 238 -3.31 26.59 24.68
CA PRO A 238 -4.62 26.54 25.34
C PRO A 238 -5.64 27.51 24.72
N HIS A 239 -5.18 28.49 23.95
CA HIS A 239 -5.98 29.50 23.28
C HIS A 239 -6.52 29.06 21.90
N LEU A 240 -6.03 27.95 21.35
CA LEU A 240 -6.46 27.45 20.04
C LEU A 240 -7.62 26.47 20.18
N ALA A 241 -8.65 26.63 19.35
CA ALA A 241 -9.68 25.60 19.19
C ALA A 241 -9.04 24.30 18.68
N ARG A 242 -9.54 23.14 19.13
CA ARG A 242 -8.93 21.84 18.85
C ARG A 242 -9.82 21.03 17.94
N ASN A 243 -9.24 20.36 16.95
CA ASN A 243 -9.95 19.41 16.09
C ASN A 243 -9.04 18.26 15.66
N VAL A 244 -9.65 17.21 15.10
CA VAL A 244 -8.92 16.17 14.35
C VAL A 244 -9.26 16.31 12.88
N SER A 245 -8.24 16.47 12.03
CA SER A 245 -8.43 16.40 10.58
C SER A 245 -8.71 14.95 10.19
N TYR A 246 -9.98 14.66 9.93
CA TYR A 246 -10.48 13.32 9.66
C TYR A 246 -10.76 13.14 8.17
N SER A 247 -10.28 12.05 7.58
CA SER A 247 -10.38 11.81 6.13
C SER A 247 -11.13 10.54 5.77
N GLY A 248 -11.67 9.81 6.75
CA GLY A 248 -12.16 8.45 6.57
C GLY A 248 -11.06 7.40 6.32
N GLY A 249 -9.79 7.76 6.55
CA GLY A 249 -8.64 6.86 6.40
C GLY A 249 -8.22 6.23 7.73
N LYS A 250 -7.45 5.13 7.67
CA LYS A 250 -6.96 4.41 8.85
C LYS A 250 -6.12 5.31 9.78
N ASP A 251 -5.30 6.18 9.21
CA ASP A 251 -4.34 6.99 9.97
C ASP A 251 -5.04 8.14 10.70
N SER A 252 -6.05 8.75 10.07
CA SER A 252 -6.91 9.75 10.69
C SER A 252 -7.84 9.14 11.75
N LEU A 253 -8.29 7.89 11.56
CA LEU A 253 -9.03 7.15 12.59
C LEU A 253 -8.18 6.80 13.81
N ALA A 254 -6.94 6.33 13.63
CA ALA A 254 -6.04 6.10 14.77
C ALA A 254 -5.76 7.40 15.53
N THR A 255 -5.52 8.50 14.79
CA THR A 255 -5.33 9.83 15.37
C THR A 255 -6.56 10.29 16.16
N LEU A 256 -7.76 10.10 15.62
CA LEU A 256 -9.02 10.43 16.28
C LEU A 256 -9.14 9.74 17.64
N LEU A 257 -8.85 8.44 17.69
CA LEU A 257 -8.94 7.64 18.90
C LEU A 257 -7.92 8.07 19.94
N VAL A 258 -6.65 8.23 19.54
CA VAL A 258 -5.58 8.69 20.44
C VAL A 258 -5.92 10.06 21.02
N VAL A 259 -6.36 11.00 20.19
CA VAL A 259 -6.71 12.36 20.64
C VAL A 259 -7.91 12.34 21.57
N THR A 260 -8.95 11.57 21.24
CA THR A 260 -10.15 11.43 22.07
C THR A 260 -9.83 10.85 23.44
N LYS A 261 -8.94 9.85 23.52
CA LYS A 261 -8.46 9.30 24.80
C LYS A 261 -7.58 10.27 25.58
N ALA A 262 -6.78 11.08 24.90
CA ALA A 262 -5.81 11.98 25.52
C ALA A 262 -6.45 13.23 26.13
N ILE A 263 -7.39 13.86 25.42
CA ILE A 263 -7.93 15.19 25.77
C ILE A 263 -9.46 15.28 25.66
N GLY A 264 -10.15 14.17 25.43
CA GLY A 264 -11.61 14.12 25.30
C GLY A 264 -12.10 14.47 23.89
N LYS A 265 -13.42 14.69 23.78
CA LYS A 265 -14.09 14.89 22.49
C LYS A 265 -13.69 16.22 21.85
N VAL A 266 -13.23 16.15 20.60
CA VAL A 266 -12.97 17.30 19.73
C VAL A 266 -13.66 17.08 18.38
N PRO A 267 -14.07 18.14 17.67
CA PRO A 267 -14.72 18.02 16.37
C PRO A 267 -13.80 17.36 15.34
N MET A 268 -14.43 16.62 14.42
CA MET A 268 -13.81 16.08 13.21
C MET A 268 -13.88 17.15 12.12
N LEU A 269 -12.72 17.60 11.64
CA LEU A 269 -12.62 18.48 10.48
C LEU A 269 -12.47 17.61 9.21
N PHE A 270 -13.53 17.52 8.42
CA PHE A 270 -13.57 16.74 7.18
C PHE A 270 -13.47 17.65 5.96
N ALA A 271 -12.36 17.54 5.24
CA ALA A 271 -12.15 18.30 4.01
C ALA A 271 -12.82 17.57 2.83
N ASP A 272 -14.13 17.80 2.68
CA ASP A 272 -14.94 17.18 1.64
C ASP A 272 -14.63 17.80 0.27
N THR A 273 -14.03 16.99 -0.61
CA THR A 273 -13.71 17.42 -1.98
C THR A 273 -14.91 17.33 -2.92
N GLY A 274 -15.99 16.66 -2.51
CA GLY A 274 -17.10 16.26 -3.39
C GLY A 274 -16.78 15.08 -4.31
N LEU A 275 -15.58 14.51 -4.18
CA LEU A 275 -15.02 13.49 -5.07
C LEU A 275 -14.61 12.22 -4.31
N GLU A 276 -15.03 12.09 -3.06
CA GLU A 276 -14.76 10.91 -2.25
C GLU A 276 -15.67 9.75 -2.65
N PHE A 277 -15.30 8.53 -2.25
CA PHE A 277 -16.18 7.38 -2.39
C PHE A 277 -17.40 7.48 -1.46
N PRO A 278 -18.56 6.92 -1.84
CA PRO A 278 -19.71 6.77 -0.95
C PRO A 278 -19.34 6.17 0.40
N GLU A 279 -18.51 5.12 0.40
CA GLU A 279 -18.05 4.43 1.61
C GLU A 279 -17.18 5.32 2.51
N THR A 280 -16.51 6.34 1.96
CA THR A 280 -15.80 7.34 2.76
C THR A 280 -16.77 8.21 3.55
N TYR A 281 -17.87 8.66 2.94
CA TYR A 281 -18.91 9.41 3.64
C TYR A 281 -19.60 8.56 4.72
N GLU A 282 -19.89 7.29 4.41
CA GLU A 282 -20.43 6.33 5.37
C GLU A 282 -19.48 6.14 6.56
N ASN A 283 -18.17 6.03 6.30
CA ASN A 283 -17.18 5.88 7.37
C ASN A 283 -17.10 7.14 8.26
N VAL A 284 -17.14 8.34 7.68
CA VAL A 284 -17.15 9.60 8.45
C VAL A 284 -18.39 9.66 9.35
N ALA A 285 -19.57 9.34 8.80
CA ALA A 285 -20.82 9.30 9.55
C ALA A 285 -20.79 8.24 10.67
N GLU A 286 -20.27 7.05 10.39
CA GLU A 286 -20.15 5.98 11.36
C GLU A 286 -19.19 6.33 12.51
N ALA A 287 -18.02 6.89 12.19
CA ALA A 287 -17.06 7.33 13.21
C ALA A 287 -17.65 8.45 14.09
N SER A 288 -18.30 9.45 13.48
CA SER A 288 -19.00 10.51 14.20
C SER A 288 -20.06 9.96 15.14
N ARG A 289 -20.92 9.05 14.66
CA ARG A 289 -22.00 8.41 15.43
C ARG A 289 -21.45 7.56 16.57
N ARG A 290 -20.45 6.71 16.28
CA ARG A 290 -19.88 5.76 17.26
C ARG A 290 -19.16 6.46 18.40
N TYR A 291 -18.45 7.55 18.12
CA TYR A 291 -17.68 8.28 19.12
C TYR A 291 -18.41 9.53 19.65
N GLY A 292 -19.59 9.85 19.08
CA GLY A 292 -20.41 11.00 19.44
C GLY A 292 -19.65 12.31 19.26
N LEU A 293 -19.09 12.52 18.07
CA LEU A 293 -18.25 13.67 17.69
C LEU A 293 -18.95 14.50 16.60
N GLU A 294 -18.84 15.83 16.70
CA GLU A 294 -19.30 16.75 15.66
C GLU A 294 -18.44 16.63 14.40
N VAL A 295 -19.06 16.75 13.22
CA VAL A 295 -18.37 16.82 11.94
C VAL A 295 -18.50 18.23 11.38
N ILE A 296 -17.37 18.93 11.29
CA ILE A 296 -17.24 20.21 10.61
C ILE A 296 -16.67 19.92 9.24
N ARG A 297 -17.43 20.25 8.19
CA ARG A 297 -17.09 19.87 6.82
C ARG A 297 -17.00 21.07 5.89
N THR A 298 -16.06 21.02 4.96
CA THR A 298 -16.01 21.93 3.80
C THR A 298 -16.92 21.43 2.69
N ASP A 299 -17.01 22.15 1.57
CA ASP A 299 -17.54 21.64 0.30
C ASP A 299 -16.63 22.14 -0.85
N GLY A 300 -15.84 21.23 -1.41
CA GLY A 300 -14.92 21.50 -2.51
C GLY A 300 -15.50 21.20 -3.91
N ASN A 301 -16.72 20.68 -4.01
CA ASN A 301 -17.26 20.11 -5.25
C ASN A 301 -17.41 21.16 -6.35
N THR A 302 -18.06 22.28 -6.01
CA THR A 302 -18.33 23.37 -6.96
C THR A 302 -17.02 23.95 -7.51
N THR A 303 -16.05 24.19 -6.62
CA THR A 303 -14.73 24.73 -6.98
C THR A 303 -13.97 23.76 -7.87
N PHE A 304 -14.02 22.46 -7.60
CA PHE A 304 -13.36 21.45 -8.42
C PHE A 304 -13.82 21.52 -9.88
N TRP A 305 -15.13 21.44 -10.12
CA TRP A 305 -15.66 21.39 -11.49
C TRP A 305 -15.49 22.70 -12.24
N LYS A 306 -15.53 23.84 -11.53
CA LYS A 306 -15.18 25.13 -12.11
C LYS A 306 -13.72 25.14 -12.58
N THR A 307 -12.78 24.76 -11.71
CA THR A 307 -11.35 24.72 -12.07
C THR A 307 -11.06 23.67 -13.15
N PHE A 308 -11.76 22.52 -13.15
CA PHE A 308 -11.67 21.54 -14.21
C PHE A 308 -12.05 22.13 -15.58
N ALA A 309 -13.13 22.92 -15.65
CA ALA A 309 -13.54 23.56 -16.89
C ALA A 309 -12.52 24.60 -17.39
N GLU A 310 -11.81 25.27 -16.48
CA GLU A 310 -10.81 26.29 -16.79
C GLU A 310 -9.43 25.72 -17.13
N GLN A 311 -9.00 24.66 -16.44
CA GLN A 311 -7.62 24.16 -16.48
C GLN A 311 -7.49 22.72 -16.99
N GLY A 312 -8.60 22.00 -17.14
CA GLY A 312 -8.61 20.57 -17.43
C GLY A 312 -8.45 19.68 -16.21
N PRO A 313 -8.30 18.35 -16.39
CA PRO A 313 -8.19 17.41 -15.29
C PRO A 313 -6.97 17.69 -14.40
N PRO A 314 -7.03 17.35 -13.10
CA PRO A 314 -5.84 17.32 -12.28
C PRO A 314 -4.89 16.22 -12.76
N ALA A 315 -3.59 16.49 -12.66
CA ALA A 315 -2.53 15.57 -13.07
C ALA A 315 -1.55 15.29 -11.93
N VAL A 316 -0.73 14.25 -12.08
CA VAL A 316 0.33 13.89 -11.11
C VAL A 316 1.28 15.05 -10.87
N ASN A 317 1.62 15.78 -11.94
CA ASN A 317 2.53 16.93 -11.97
C ASN A 317 1.82 18.29 -11.97
N ALA A 318 0.48 18.30 -11.90
CA ALA A 318 -0.33 19.52 -11.79
C ALA A 318 -1.51 19.27 -10.84
N ARG A 319 -1.21 19.17 -9.54
CA ARG A 319 -2.17 18.78 -8.49
C ARG A 319 -2.95 19.97 -7.93
N TRP A 320 -3.51 20.79 -8.83
CA TRP A 320 -4.30 21.96 -8.44
C TRP A 320 -5.48 21.58 -7.53
N CYS A 321 -6.03 20.37 -7.67
CA CYS A 321 -7.18 19.87 -6.90
C CYS A 321 -6.91 19.86 -5.38
N CYS A 322 -5.70 19.52 -4.92
CA CYS A 322 -5.36 19.57 -3.50
C CYS A 322 -5.48 20.98 -2.95
N LYS A 323 -4.98 21.97 -3.69
CA LYS A 323 -5.00 23.36 -3.26
C LYS A 323 -6.43 23.90 -3.22
N VAL A 324 -7.18 23.76 -4.31
CA VAL A 324 -8.48 24.42 -4.47
C VAL A 324 -9.63 23.69 -3.78
N CYS A 325 -9.59 22.36 -3.68
CA CYS A 325 -10.68 21.58 -3.09
C CYS A 325 -10.45 21.23 -1.62
N LYS A 326 -9.20 21.28 -1.17
CA LYS A 326 -8.84 20.84 0.19
C LYS A 326 -8.26 21.96 1.04
N LEU A 327 -7.15 22.55 0.61
CA LEU A 327 -6.41 23.48 1.47
C LEU A 327 -7.12 24.82 1.63
N THR A 328 -7.55 25.45 0.54
CA THR A 328 -8.25 26.74 0.60
C THR A 328 -9.57 26.66 1.37
N PRO A 329 -10.51 25.71 1.07
CA PRO A 329 -11.77 25.63 1.79
C PRO A 329 -11.59 25.33 3.29
N VAL A 330 -10.57 24.54 3.65
CA VAL A 330 -10.23 24.28 5.05
C VAL A 330 -9.73 25.54 5.74
N GLY A 331 -8.88 26.33 5.09
CA GLY A 331 -8.37 27.59 5.63
C GLY A 331 -9.48 28.59 5.91
N ASP A 332 -10.37 28.79 4.95
CA ASP A 332 -11.52 29.70 5.06
C ASP A 332 -12.43 29.25 6.20
N LEU A 333 -12.78 27.96 6.25
CA LEU A 333 -13.64 27.40 7.30
C LEU A 333 -13.03 27.54 8.70
N ILE A 334 -11.72 27.28 8.85
CA ILE A 334 -11.02 27.47 10.14
C ILE A 334 -11.07 28.93 10.56
N GLN A 335 -10.80 29.86 9.63
CA GLN A 335 -10.77 31.28 9.93
C GLN A 335 -12.16 31.80 10.33
N GLU A 336 -13.21 31.37 9.64
CA GLU A 336 -14.60 31.73 9.94
C GLU A 336 -15.11 31.12 11.26
N THR A 337 -14.74 29.87 11.55
CA THR A 337 -15.26 29.13 12.71
C THR A 337 -14.50 29.45 13.99
N TRP A 338 -13.17 29.58 13.92
CA TRP A 338 -12.30 29.66 15.10
C TRP A 338 -11.26 30.79 15.05
N GLY A 339 -11.09 31.44 13.90
CA GLY A 339 -9.97 32.35 13.65
C GLY A 339 -8.65 31.60 13.44
N GLU A 340 -8.24 30.80 14.43
CA GLU A 340 -7.13 29.84 14.34
C GLU A 340 -7.46 28.55 15.09
N CYS A 341 -6.83 27.44 14.70
CA CYS A 341 -7.00 26.16 15.41
C CYS A 341 -5.70 25.34 15.52
N LEU A 342 -5.72 24.40 16.47
CA LEU A 342 -4.82 23.27 16.57
C LEU A 342 -5.52 22.04 15.97
N SER A 343 -5.01 21.55 14.85
CA SER A 343 -5.51 20.35 14.17
C SER A 343 -4.56 19.18 14.38
N PHE A 344 -5.07 18.08 14.90
CA PHE A 344 -4.34 16.81 14.94
C PHE A 344 -4.52 16.06 13.61
N ILE A 345 -3.43 15.66 12.99
CA ILE A 345 -3.37 15.10 11.63
C ILE A 345 -2.72 13.72 11.66
N GLY A 346 -3.32 12.76 10.94
CA GLY A 346 -2.82 11.39 10.80
C GLY A 346 -1.62 11.22 9.86
N GLN A 347 -0.69 12.18 9.87
CA GLN A 347 0.52 12.14 9.06
C GLN A 347 1.55 11.20 9.68
N ARG A 348 2.14 10.30 8.88
CA ARG A 348 3.20 9.38 9.30
C ARG A 348 4.45 9.58 8.45
N ARG A 349 5.61 9.39 9.06
CA ARG A 349 6.88 9.51 8.33
C ARG A 349 7.05 8.48 7.22
N TYR A 350 6.48 7.29 7.39
CA TYR A 350 6.60 6.18 6.44
C TYR A 350 5.77 6.36 5.16
N GLU A 351 5.03 7.48 5.01
CA GLU A 351 4.26 7.77 3.80
C GLU A 351 5.11 8.33 2.65
N SER A 352 6.11 9.17 2.93
CA SER A 352 6.99 9.75 1.91
C SER A 352 8.27 10.33 2.50
N ALA A 353 9.27 10.58 1.63
CA ALA A 353 10.53 11.23 2.04
C ALA A 353 10.31 12.63 2.63
N THR A 354 9.36 13.39 2.08
CA THR A 354 8.99 14.72 2.57
C THR A 354 8.36 14.61 3.96
N ARG A 355 7.44 13.66 4.18
CA ARG A 355 6.88 13.41 5.52
C ARG A 355 7.94 12.96 6.52
N ALA A 356 8.90 12.16 6.10
CA ALA A 356 9.95 11.68 7.00
C ALA A 356 10.86 12.80 7.55
N ARG A 357 10.98 13.90 6.82
CA ARG A 357 11.75 15.10 7.20
C ARG A 357 10.89 16.18 7.87
N SER A 358 9.57 16.03 7.89
CA SER A 358 8.66 17.03 8.47
C SER A 358 8.71 17.04 10.00
N ASP A 359 8.59 18.23 10.59
CA ASP A 359 8.39 18.38 12.02
C ASP A 359 7.04 17.78 12.46
N ARG A 360 6.97 17.32 13.71
CA ARG A 360 5.72 16.78 14.29
C ARG A 360 4.67 17.85 14.57
N VAL A 361 5.09 19.11 14.67
CA VAL A 361 4.22 20.29 14.83
C VAL A 361 4.66 21.33 13.82
N TRP A 362 3.75 21.81 12.97
CA TRP A 362 4.07 22.76 11.90
C TRP A 362 2.87 23.65 11.56
N ARG A 363 3.11 24.74 10.84
CA ARG A 363 2.05 25.52 10.17
C ARG A 363 2.23 25.42 8.65
N ASN A 364 1.19 24.98 7.94
CA ASN A 364 1.20 24.94 6.49
C ASN A 364 1.14 26.37 5.93
N LYS A 365 1.99 26.69 4.96
CA LYS A 365 2.02 28.01 4.29
C LYS A 365 0.70 28.37 3.61
N ASN A 366 -0.03 27.37 3.12
CA ASN A 366 -1.32 27.47 2.45
C ASN A 366 -2.51 27.57 3.42
N VAL A 367 -2.35 27.10 4.67
CA VAL A 367 -3.41 27.10 5.70
C VAL A 367 -2.86 27.72 6.98
N ARG A 368 -2.56 29.03 6.94
CA ARG A 368 -1.81 29.72 8.02
C ARG A 368 -2.53 29.70 9.37
N ALA A 369 -3.86 29.70 9.34
CA ALA A 369 -4.72 29.63 10.52
C ALA A 369 -4.69 28.26 11.23
N GLN A 370 -4.04 27.25 10.65
CA GLN A 370 -3.96 25.91 11.19
C GLN A 370 -2.56 25.61 11.75
N LEU A 371 -2.47 25.41 13.06
CA LEU A 371 -1.34 24.72 13.67
C LEU A 371 -1.60 23.21 13.59
N SER A 372 -0.75 22.49 12.87
CA SER A 372 -0.87 21.06 12.64
C SER A 372 0.02 20.30 13.62
N ALA A 373 -0.48 19.19 14.17
CA ALA A 373 0.29 18.27 15.01
C ALA A 373 0.06 16.82 14.56
N ALA A 374 1.11 15.99 14.53
CA ALA A 374 1.07 14.60 14.09
C ALA A 374 1.33 13.61 15.25
N PRO A 375 0.28 13.15 15.96
CA PRO A 375 0.42 12.25 17.11
C PRO A 375 1.06 10.90 16.76
N ILE A 376 0.74 10.37 15.58
CA ILE A 376 1.16 9.06 15.11
C ILE A 376 2.35 9.12 14.14
N HIS A 377 3.11 10.22 14.13
CA HIS A 377 4.19 10.46 13.17
C HIS A 377 5.19 9.29 13.02
N ASN A 378 5.47 8.60 14.14
CA ASN A 378 6.42 7.48 14.19
C ASN A 378 5.78 6.09 14.03
N TRP A 379 4.47 6.01 13.80
CA TRP A 379 3.76 4.75 13.61
C TRP A 379 3.97 4.22 12.20
N THR A 380 4.20 2.91 12.06
CA THR A 380 4.11 2.22 10.75
C THR A 380 2.65 1.91 10.43
N ALA A 381 2.36 1.50 9.20
CA ALA A 381 1.03 1.02 8.81
C ALA A 381 0.58 -0.16 9.70
N LEU A 382 1.51 -1.06 10.06
CA LEU A 382 1.21 -2.16 10.98
C LEU A 382 0.86 -1.68 12.40
N HIS A 383 1.52 -0.63 12.93
CA HIS A 383 1.10 -0.04 14.23
C HIS A 383 -0.36 0.43 14.16
N VAL A 384 -0.69 1.19 13.11
CA VAL A 384 -2.04 1.72 12.91
C VAL A 384 -3.06 0.59 12.84
N TRP A 385 -2.82 -0.43 12.02
CA TRP A 385 -3.76 -1.53 11.85
C TRP A 385 -3.96 -2.35 13.13
N LEU A 386 -2.88 -2.75 13.79
CA LEU A 386 -2.98 -3.50 15.04
C LEU A 386 -3.69 -2.69 16.13
N TYR A 387 -3.44 -1.38 16.20
CA TYR A 387 -4.16 -0.49 17.11
C TYR A 387 -5.65 -0.43 16.77
N LEU A 388 -6.03 -0.21 15.51
CA LEU A 388 -7.44 -0.16 15.11
C LEU A 388 -8.17 -1.49 15.36
N MET A 389 -7.50 -2.63 15.13
CA MET A 389 -8.02 -3.96 15.44
C MET A 389 -8.25 -4.15 16.95
N ARG A 390 -7.27 -3.75 17.78
CA ARG A 390 -7.39 -3.76 19.24
C ARG A 390 -8.59 -2.94 19.73
N GLU A 391 -8.79 -1.75 19.15
CA GLU A 391 -9.90 -0.85 19.48
C GLU A 391 -11.23 -1.28 18.85
N LYS A 392 -11.23 -2.31 17.98
CA LYS A 392 -12.37 -2.73 17.15
C LYS A 392 -12.99 -1.55 16.41
N ALA A 393 -12.15 -0.63 15.93
CA ALA A 393 -12.54 0.63 15.33
C ALA A 393 -13.16 0.41 13.94
N PRO A 394 -14.18 1.20 13.54
CA PRO A 394 -14.80 1.05 12.23
C PRO A 394 -13.90 1.68 11.15
N HIS A 395 -12.95 0.91 10.62
CA HIS A 395 -12.16 1.35 9.47
C HIS A 395 -13.02 1.39 8.20
N ASN A 396 -12.55 2.13 7.20
CA ASN A 396 -13.23 2.22 5.92
C ASN A 396 -13.12 0.89 5.17
N VAL A 397 -14.26 0.34 4.76
CA VAL A 397 -14.36 -0.97 4.09
C VAL A 397 -13.55 -1.04 2.79
N LEU A 398 -13.23 0.09 2.18
CA LEU A 398 -12.40 0.14 0.97
C LEU A 398 -11.00 -0.45 1.19
N TYR A 399 -10.47 -0.44 2.43
CA TYR A 399 -9.22 -1.14 2.75
C TYR A 399 -9.32 -2.66 2.55
N GLU A 400 -10.52 -3.23 2.72
CA GLU A 400 -10.81 -4.65 2.44
C GLU A 400 -11.04 -4.92 0.95
N ARG A 401 -11.12 -3.86 0.12
CA ARG A 401 -11.29 -3.88 -1.34
C ARG A 401 -10.07 -3.31 -2.06
N HIS A 402 -8.88 -3.77 -1.67
CA HIS A 402 -7.59 -3.49 -2.32
C HIS A 402 -7.00 -2.07 -2.19
N LEU A 403 -7.73 -1.10 -1.64
CA LEU A 403 -7.19 0.24 -1.41
C LEU A 403 -6.21 0.22 -0.23
N ASP A 404 -5.01 0.76 -0.43
CA ASP A 404 -4.02 0.99 0.63
C ASP A 404 -4.08 2.43 1.20
N ARG A 405 -4.81 3.32 0.51
CA ARG A 405 -5.00 4.73 0.83
C ARG A 405 -6.39 5.20 0.42
N ILE A 406 -7.07 5.94 1.31
CA ILE A 406 -8.37 6.57 1.03
C ILE A 406 -8.15 7.99 0.52
N GLY A 407 -8.90 8.36 -0.52
CA GLY A 407 -8.98 9.69 -1.11
C GLY A 407 -9.97 9.70 -2.27
N CYS A 408 -9.87 10.70 -3.14
CA CYS A 408 -10.77 10.86 -4.27
C CYS A 408 -10.69 9.68 -5.25
N PHE A 409 -11.83 9.23 -5.80
CA PHE A 409 -11.92 8.01 -6.62
C PHE A 409 -11.14 8.06 -7.94
N MET A 410 -10.86 9.26 -8.45
CA MET A 410 -10.16 9.54 -9.71
C MET A 410 -8.78 10.18 -9.48
N CYS A 411 -8.21 10.05 -8.29
CA CYS A 411 -6.95 10.72 -7.96
C CYS A 411 -5.87 10.40 -9.01
N PRO A 412 -5.28 11.41 -9.69
CA PRO A 412 -4.29 11.16 -10.74
C PRO A 412 -3.02 10.51 -10.18
N SER A 413 -2.81 10.55 -8.86
CA SER A 413 -1.67 9.94 -8.17
C SER A 413 -1.84 8.47 -7.82
N SER A 414 -3.04 7.90 -8.02
CA SER A 414 -3.27 6.46 -7.84
C SER A 414 -2.53 5.66 -8.90
N ASP A 415 -2.02 4.48 -8.57
CA ASP A 415 -1.49 3.58 -9.60
C ASP A 415 -2.59 3.14 -10.58
N MET A 416 -2.21 2.83 -11.82
CA MET A 416 -3.13 2.37 -12.85
C MET A 416 -3.78 1.05 -12.46
N ALA A 417 -3.09 0.19 -11.70
CA ALA A 417 -3.70 -1.02 -11.15
C ALA A 417 -4.97 -0.70 -10.34
N LEU A 418 -4.87 0.25 -9.41
CA LEU A 418 -6.02 0.70 -8.61
C LEU A 418 -7.08 1.40 -9.47
N ILE A 419 -6.69 2.25 -10.42
CA ILE A 419 -7.66 2.89 -11.33
C ILE A 419 -8.48 1.85 -12.10
N HIS A 420 -7.83 0.82 -12.65
CA HIS A 420 -8.53 -0.24 -13.37
C HIS A 420 -9.44 -1.09 -12.47
N MET A 421 -9.07 -1.28 -11.19
CA MET A 421 -9.97 -1.91 -10.21
C MET A 421 -11.19 -1.02 -9.94
N ILE A 422 -10.99 0.28 -9.73
CA ILE A 422 -12.07 1.25 -9.49
C ILE A 422 -13.01 1.32 -10.70
N GLU A 423 -12.47 1.34 -11.93
CA GLU A 423 -13.25 1.29 -13.17
C GLU A 423 -14.17 0.06 -13.21
N ALA A 424 -13.66 -1.11 -12.79
CA ALA A 424 -14.42 -2.36 -12.78
C ALA A 424 -15.46 -2.44 -11.64
N GLU A 425 -15.12 -1.96 -10.45
CA GLU A 425 -15.96 -2.06 -9.25
C GLU A 425 -17.00 -0.93 -9.14
N TYR A 426 -16.69 0.26 -9.65
CA TYR A 426 -17.53 1.46 -9.56
C TYR A 426 -17.87 2.04 -10.95
N PRO A 427 -18.47 1.25 -11.86
CA PRO A 427 -18.66 1.67 -13.26
C PRO A 427 -19.50 2.94 -13.39
N ALA A 428 -20.53 3.12 -12.56
CA ALA A 428 -21.38 4.32 -12.60
C ALA A 428 -20.62 5.58 -12.14
N LEU A 429 -19.83 5.47 -11.07
CA LEU A 429 -19.02 6.57 -10.55
C LEU A 429 -17.92 6.94 -11.56
N TRP A 430 -17.28 5.93 -12.14
CA TRP A 430 -16.24 6.10 -13.15
C TRP A 430 -16.78 6.67 -14.46
N GLN A 431 -17.98 6.27 -14.89
CA GLN A 431 -18.60 6.81 -16.10
C GLN A 431 -18.78 8.32 -16.02
N GLY A 432 -19.21 8.85 -14.88
CA GLY A 432 -19.31 10.30 -14.68
C GLY A 432 -17.97 11.04 -14.85
N TRP A 433 -16.86 10.39 -14.53
CA TRP A 433 -15.52 10.92 -14.78
C TRP A 433 -15.12 10.84 -16.26
N LEU A 434 -15.39 9.70 -16.92
CA LEU A 434 -15.14 9.50 -18.34
C LEU A 434 -15.88 10.51 -19.21
N ASP A 435 -17.14 10.81 -18.88
CA ASP A 435 -17.94 11.79 -19.63
C ASP A 435 -17.29 13.19 -19.59
N ARG A 436 -16.71 13.57 -18.45
CA ARG A 436 -16.02 14.85 -18.27
C ARG A 436 -14.70 14.90 -19.02
N LEU A 437 -13.94 13.81 -18.98
CA LEU A 437 -12.71 13.68 -19.76
C LEU A 437 -13.00 13.71 -21.26
N ASP A 438 -14.04 13.04 -21.74
CA ASP A 438 -14.38 13.01 -23.15
C ASP A 438 -14.86 14.38 -23.65
N GLN A 439 -15.68 15.09 -22.86
CA GLN A 439 -16.04 16.49 -23.14
C GLN A 439 -14.79 17.38 -23.30
N TYR A 440 -13.86 17.29 -22.35
CA TYR A 440 -12.61 18.07 -22.40
C TYR A 440 -11.75 17.68 -23.61
N ARG A 441 -11.61 16.38 -23.86
CA ARG A 441 -10.85 15.81 -24.97
C ARG A 441 -11.38 16.31 -26.32
N GLN A 442 -12.68 16.25 -26.53
CA GLN A 442 -13.32 16.73 -27.76
C GLN A 442 -13.13 18.24 -27.95
N ALA A 443 -13.29 19.04 -26.90
CA ALA A 443 -13.11 20.49 -26.95
C ALA A 443 -11.66 20.91 -27.30
N HIS A 444 -10.67 20.07 -26.99
CA HIS A 444 -9.25 20.36 -27.20
C HIS A 444 -8.61 19.54 -28.33
N GLY A 445 -9.40 18.79 -29.11
CA GLY A 445 -8.91 17.99 -30.24
C GLY A 445 -7.95 16.86 -29.85
N LEU A 446 -8.10 16.31 -28.64
CA LEU A 446 -7.23 15.25 -28.10
C LEU A 446 -7.67 13.85 -28.60
N PRO A 447 -6.72 12.91 -28.79
CA PRO A 447 -7.02 11.56 -29.27
C PRO A 447 -7.72 10.72 -28.19
N ALA A 448 -8.49 9.69 -28.57
CA ALA A 448 -9.23 8.83 -27.62
C ALA A 448 -8.30 8.13 -26.61
N GLU A 449 -7.10 7.79 -27.07
CA GLU A 449 -5.99 7.23 -26.32
C GLU A 449 -5.56 8.10 -25.14
N TRP A 450 -5.83 9.41 -25.19
CA TRP A 450 -5.55 10.31 -24.07
C TRP A 450 -6.32 9.93 -22.79
N VAL A 451 -7.54 9.42 -22.96
CA VAL A 451 -8.39 8.93 -21.87
C VAL A 451 -8.04 7.48 -21.53
N THR A 452 -8.04 6.59 -22.53
CA THR A 452 -7.91 5.13 -22.31
C THR A 452 -6.53 4.70 -21.81
N GLU A 453 -5.47 5.41 -22.21
CA GLU A 453 -4.11 5.16 -21.72
C GLU A 453 -3.76 6.00 -20.47
N GLY A 454 -4.72 6.75 -19.91
CA GLY A 454 -4.52 7.55 -18.69
C GLY A 454 -3.59 8.75 -18.87
N LYS A 455 -3.36 9.24 -20.10
CA LYS A 455 -2.47 10.38 -20.38
C LYS A 455 -2.95 11.68 -19.75
N TRP A 456 -4.25 11.82 -19.47
CA TRP A 456 -4.81 12.95 -18.71
C TRP A 456 -4.17 13.15 -17.33
N ARG A 457 -3.48 12.13 -16.79
CA ARG A 457 -2.77 12.18 -15.52
C ARG A 457 -1.42 12.88 -15.60
N LEU A 458 -0.98 13.32 -16.77
CA LEU A 458 0.28 14.01 -16.98
C LEU A 458 0.07 15.23 -17.87
N VAL A 459 0.58 16.39 -17.43
CA VAL A 459 0.63 17.60 -18.26
C VAL A 459 2.01 17.69 -18.92
N GLU A 460 2.05 17.62 -20.25
CA GLU A 460 3.29 17.76 -21.03
C GLU A 460 3.93 19.14 -20.80
N GLY A 461 5.24 19.17 -20.61
CA GLY A 461 6.01 20.42 -20.46
C GLY A 461 5.87 21.12 -19.11
N SER A 462 5.05 20.64 -18.18
CA SER A 462 5.06 21.15 -16.79
C SER A 462 6.24 20.55 -16.02
N GLN A 463 7.05 21.42 -15.42
CA GLN A 463 7.98 21.01 -14.37
C GLN A 463 7.14 20.59 -13.17
N ASP A 464 7.55 19.52 -12.46
CA ASP A 464 6.91 19.11 -11.21
C ASP A 464 6.73 20.35 -10.33
N GLU A 465 5.49 20.80 -10.13
CA GLU A 465 5.21 21.75 -9.05
C GLU A 465 5.59 21.01 -7.77
N GLU A 466 6.78 21.33 -7.24
CA GLU A 466 7.30 20.75 -6.00
C GLU A 466 6.19 20.70 -4.96
N ASP A 467 5.74 19.48 -4.70
CA ASP A 467 5.03 19.05 -3.52
C ASP A 467 3.97 20.03 -2.99
N SER A 468 2.76 19.99 -3.56
CA SER A 468 1.53 20.42 -2.85
C SER A 468 1.19 19.55 -1.63
N HIS A 469 2.18 18.85 -1.06
CA HIS A 469 2.08 17.92 0.04
C HIS A 469 2.00 18.62 1.40
N TYR A 470 0.90 19.34 1.67
CA TYR A 470 0.38 19.75 3.00
C TYR A 470 1.32 20.43 4.02
#